data_AF-A0AAV4I535-F1
#
_entry.id   AF-A0AAV4I535-F1
#
_cell.length_a   1.000
_cell.length_b   1.000
_cell.length_c   1.000
_cell.angle_alpha   90.00
_cell.angle_beta   90.00
_cell.angle_gamma   90.00
#
_symmetry.space_group_name_H-M   'P 1'
#
loop_
_entity.id
_entity.type
_entity.pdbx_description
1 polymer ?
#
loop_
_entity_poly.entity_id
_entity_poly.type
_entity_poly.pdbx_seq_one_letter_code
_entity_poly.pdbx_strand_id
1 'polypeptide(L)'
;MRRAILVSVYHGYSTDDFPQHQFCPPGPNSWCFYTRNISEHTYPCGHKQRVHTPLAYDLLHKHLQPIYDRLASVELLRRCELKTTQNPNESFHHSVWSRCTKKNFHSLKRVEFALISAAAEQNRGPTAVSTIKDILGITTSTLSRWIREVMSQFGIDTKRFRPHSTRSAAAKPRCSWKRLI
;
A
#
# COMPACT_ATOMS: atom_id res chain seq x y z
N MET A 1 -15.17 1.90 -11.38
CA MET A 1 -14.45 3.01 -10.69
C MET A 1 -15.24 4.30 -10.67
N ARG A 2 -15.72 4.82 -11.82
CA ARG A 2 -16.46 6.10 -11.91
C ARG A 2 -17.55 6.31 -10.84
N ARG A 3 -18.51 5.38 -10.75
CA ARG A 3 -19.60 5.46 -9.76
C ARG A 3 -19.06 5.60 -8.33
N ALA A 4 -18.10 4.78 -7.93
CA ALA A 4 -17.53 4.81 -6.58
C ALA A 4 -16.87 6.16 -6.24
N ILE A 5 -16.17 6.77 -7.21
CA ILE A 5 -15.59 8.12 -7.06
C ILE A 5 -16.70 9.15 -6.82
N LEU A 6 -17.75 9.12 -7.64
CA LEU A 6 -18.88 10.04 -7.49
C LEU A 6 -19.63 9.80 -6.16
N VAL A 7 -19.83 8.56 -5.73
CA VAL A 7 -20.46 8.29 -4.43
C VAL A 7 -19.73 9.01 -3.30
N SER A 8 -18.39 9.05 -3.32
CA SER A 8 -17.63 9.69 -2.23
C SER A 8 -17.91 11.19 -2.07
N VAL A 9 -18.17 11.92 -3.17
CA VAL A 9 -18.51 13.35 -3.11
C VAL A 9 -20.01 13.57 -2.87
N TYR A 10 -20.87 12.76 -3.49
CA TYR A 10 -22.33 12.84 -3.35
C TYR A 10 -22.79 12.52 -1.92
N HIS A 11 -22.18 11.55 -1.25
CA HIS A 11 -22.42 11.29 0.17
C HIS A 11 -22.05 12.48 1.07
N GLY A 12 -21.03 13.25 0.68
CA GLY A 12 -20.51 14.34 1.50
C GLY A 12 -21.52 15.46 1.72
N TYR A 13 -22.36 15.78 0.73
CA TYR A 13 -23.38 16.84 0.85
C TYR A 13 -24.81 16.31 0.93
N SER A 14 -24.98 15.00 1.07
CA SER A 14 -26.28 14.35 1.18
C SER A 14 -26.97 14.72 2.50
N THR A 15 -28.24 15.08 2.45
CA THR A 15 -29.08 15.35 3.62
C THR A 15 -30.34 14.51 3.62
N ASP A 16 -31.08 14.50 4.74
CA ASP A 16 -32.36 13.80 4.82
C ASP A 16 -33.39 14.40 3.86
N ASP A 17 -33.42 15.72 3.72
CA ASP A 17 -34.30 16.45 2.79
C ASP A 17 -33.84 16.33 1.32
N PHE A 18 -32.53 16.16 1.10
CA PHE A 18 -31.92 16.07 -0.23
C PHE A 18 -30.94 14.87 -0.30
N PRO A 19 -31.46 13.65 -0.40
CA PRO A 19 -30.64 12.44 -0.41
C PRO A 19 -29.90 12.26 -1.74
N GLN A 20 -28.58 12.00 -1.66
CA GLN A 20 -27.66 11.91 -2.81
C GLN A 20 -27.01 10.52 -2.89
N HIS A 21 -27.84 9.50 -3.09
CA HIS A 21 -27.43 8.08 -3.10
C HIS A 21 -27.57 7.40 -4.48
N GLN A 22 -27.77 8.18 -5.55
CA GLN A 22 -28.02 7.69 -6.91
C GLN A 22 -26.89 6.81 -7.49
N PHE A 23 -25.65 6.97 -7.00
CA PHE A 23 -24.51 6.19 -7.48
C PHE A 23 -24.22 4.94 -6.65
N CYS A 24 -24.90 4.77 -5.52
CA CYS A 24 -24.75 3.65 -4.61
C CYS A 24 -25.22 2.33 -5.25
N PRO A 25 -24.73 1.17 -4.78
CA PRO A 25 -25.28 -0.10 -5.18
C PRO A 25 -26.70 -0.28 -4.59
N PRO A 26 -27.67 -0.82 -5.35
CA PRO A 26 -29.00 -1.12 -4.85
C PRO A 26 -29.04 -2.39 -3.98
N GLY A 27 -30.11 -2.57 -3.22
CA GLY A 27 -30.44 -3.81 -2.51
C GLY A 27 -30.05 -3.85 -1.03
N PRO A 28 -30.54 -4.87 -0.30
CA PRO A 28 -30.30 -5.03 1.14
C PRO A 28 -28.83 -5.30 1.49
N ASN A 29 -28.05 -5.81 0.53
CA ASN A 29 -26.61 -6.02 0.70
C ASN A 29 -25.77 -4.78 0.33
N SER A 30 -26.41 -3.65 0.04
CA SER A 30 -25.70 -2.40 -0.25
C SER A 30 -24.89 -1.95 0.95
N TRP A 31 -23.64 -1.55 0.75
CA TRP A 31 -22.84 -0.92 1.81
C TRP A 31 -23.37 0.49 2.18
N CYS A 32 -24.16 1.12 1.30
CA CYS A 32 -24.79 2.41 1.55
C CYS A 32 -26.00 2.24 2.48
N PHE A 33 -25.98 2.91 3.63
CA PHE A 33 -27.06 2.81 4.61
C PHE A 33 -28.42 3.21 4.03
N TYR A 34 -28.48 4.29 3.24
CA TYR A 34 -29.73 4.81 2.71
C TYR A 34 -30.39 3.81 1.75
N THR A 35 -29.61 3.34 0.78
CA THR A 35 -30.11 2.39 -0.24
C THR A 35 -30.48 1.05 0.37
N ARG A 36 -29.72 0.60 1.38
CA ARG A 36 -30.03 -0.61 2.16
C ARG A 36 -31.39 -0.51 2.85
N ASN A 37 -31.60 0.55 3.64
CA ASN A 37 -32.85 0.73 4.40
C ASN A 37 -34.06 0.86 3.46
N ILE A 38 -33.94 1.60 2.35
CA ILE A 38 -34.99 1.65 1.32
C ILE A 38 -35.32 0.26 0.79
N SER A 39 -34.31 -0.58 0.55
CA SER A 39 -34.50 -1.95 0.03
C SER A 39 -35.13 -2.89 1.07
N GLU A 40 -34.98 -2.58 2.35
CA GLU A 40 -35.57 -3.32 3.48
C GLU A 40 -36.92 -2.74 3.94
N HIS A 41 -37.42 -1.72 3.24
CA HIS A 41 -38.63 -0.96 3.62
C HIS A 41 -38.57 -0.36 5.04
N THR A 42 -37.36 0.00 5.49
CA THR A 42 -37.11 0.62 6.79
C THR A 42 -36.72 2.09 6.62
N TYR A 43 -36.89 2.88 7.69
CA TYR A 43 -36.48 4.29 7.68
C TYR A 43 -34.95 4.39 7.70
N PRO A 44 -34.33 5.06 6.71
CA PRO A 44 -32.89 5.27 6.72
C PRO A 44 -32.52 6.18 7.89
N CYS A 45 -31.69 5.66 8.81
CA CYS A 45 -31.10 6.46 9.90
C CYS A 45 -30.56 7.80 9.37
N GLY A 46 -30.78 8.89 10.08
CA GLY A 46 -30.59 10.25 9.55
C GLY A 46 -29.13 10.57 9.16
N HIS A 47 -28.96 11.40 8.14
CA HIS A 47 -27.64 11.80 7.62
C HIS A 47 -26.76 12.44 8.70
N LYS A 48 -27.34 13.15 9.68
CA LYS A 48 -26.59 13.72 10.82
C LYS A 48 -25.80 12.67 11.63
N GLN A 49 -26.27 11.44 11.68
CA GLN A 49 -25.64 10.35 12.45
C GLN A 49 -24.60 9.58 11.63
N ARG A 50 -24.78 9.54 10.31
CA ARG A 50 -23.97 8.74 9.38
C ARG A 50 -22.94 9.55 8.58
N VAL A 51 -23.16 10.84 8.42
CA VAL A 51 -22.28 11.78 7.72
C VAL A 51 -21.63 12.69 8.75
N HIS A 52 -20.45 12.28 9.24
CA HIS A 52 -19.74 12.99 10.30
C HIS A 52 -19.17 14.35 9.87
N THR A 53 -18.88 14.51 8.57
CA THR A 53 -18.30 15.73 8.00
C THR A 53 -19.10 16.15 6.77
N PRO A 54 -20.27 16.78 6.97
CA PRO A 54 -21.09 17.24 5.86
C PRO A 54 -20.37 18.38 5.12
N LEU A 55 -20.41 18.31 3.79
CA LEU A 55 -19.84 19.31 2.89
C LEU A 55 -20.94 20.28 2.47
N ALA A 56 -20.64 21.57 2.50
CA ALA A 56 -21.56 22.59 2.01
C ALA A 56 -21.71 22.48 0.49
N TYR A 57 -22.95 22.41 0.01
CA TYR A 57 -23.27 22.21 -1.41
C TYR A 57 -22.60 23.25 -2.31
N ASP A 58 -22.70 24.54 -1.96
CA ASP A 58 -22.20 25.64 -2.80
C ASP A 58 -20.67 25.59 -2.98
N LEU A 59 -19.93 25.35 -1.90
CA LEU A 59 -18.47 25.23 -1.93
C LEU A 59 -18.04 23.99 -2.71
N LEU A 60 -18.74 22.88 -2.50
CA LEU A 60 -18.47 21.62 -3.19
C LEU A 60 -18.73 21.73 -4.68
N HIS A 61 -19.89 22.26 -5.08
CA HIS A 61 -20.26 22.37 -6.48
C HIS A 61 -19.31 23.31 -7.23
N LYS A 62 -18.92 24.42 -6.60
CA LYS A 62 -18.01 25.39 -7.20
C LYS A 62 -16.56 24.89 -7.31
N HIS A 63 -16.05 24.18 -6.31
CA HIS A 63 -14.61 23.88 -6.22
C HIS A 63 -14.26 22.40 -6.35
N LEU A 64 -15.07 21.50 -5.81
CA LEU A 64 -14.77 20.07 -5.77
C LEU A 64 -15.38 19.31 -6.94
N GLN A 65 -16.59 19.67 -7.38
CA GLN A 65 -17.29 18.97 -8.47
C GLN A 65 -16.43 18.86 -9.75
N PRO A 66 -15.77 19.93 -10.24
CA PRO A 66 -14.93 19.82 -11.45
C PRO A 66 -13.74 18.87 -11.26
N ILE A 67 -13.18 18.80 -10.05
CA ILE A 67 -12.09 17.89 -9.70
C ILE A 67 -12.59 16.45 -9.73
N TYR A 68 -13.73 16.18 -9.10
CA TYR A 68 -14.34 14.86 -9.09
C TYR A 68 -14.77 14.41 -10.48
N ASP A 69 -15.29 15.30 -11.31
CA ASP A 69 -15.66 15.00 -12.70
C ASP A 69 -14.43 14.62 -13.53
N ARG A 70 -13.32 15.35 -13.36
CA ARG A 70 -12.03 15.00 -13.98
C ARG A 70 -11.52 13.65 -13.48
N LEU A 71 -11.59 13.37 -12.18
CA LEU A 71 -11.21 12.08 -11.59
C LEU A 71 -12.09 10.93 -12.07
N ALA A 72 -13.36 11.22 -12.34
CA ALA A 72 -14.38 10.31 -12.85
C ALA A 72 -14.34 10.15 -14.38
N SER A 73 -13.46 10.87 -15.09
CA SER A 73 -13.35 10.82 -16.55
C SER A 73 -12.92 9.44 -17.04
N VAL A 74 -13.54 8.98 -18.13
CA VAL A 74 -13.26 7.65 -18.71
C VAL A 74 -11.81 7.54 -19.15
N GLU A 75 -11.26 8.61 -19.72
CA GLU A 75 -9.86 8.66 -20.16
C GLU A 75 -8.87 8.43 -19.02
N LEU A 76 -9.06 9.11 -17.88
CA LEU A 76 -8.21 8.93 -16.70
C LEU A 76 -8.38 7.53 -16.11
N LEU A 77 -9.62 7.05 -15.99
CA LEU A 77 -9.92 5.76 -15.39
C LEU A 77 -9.37 4.58 -16.20
N ARG A 78 -9.36 4.67 -17.54
CA ARG A 78 -8.72 3.67 -18.41
C ARG A 78 -7.24 3.48 -18.08
N ARG A 79 -6.54 4.55 -17.70
CA ARG A 79 -5.13 4.45 -17.26
C ARG A 79 -4.97 3.68 -15.95
N CYS A 80 -5.99 3.69 -15.08
CA CYS A 80 -5.99 2.95 -13.83
C CYS A 80 -6.30 1.45 -14.01
N GLU A 81 -6.98 1.05 -15.10
CA GLU A 81 -7.35 -0.34 -15.37
C GLU A 81 -6.14 -1.25 -15.58
N LEU A 82 -5.03 -0.69 -16.09
CA LEU A 82 -3.78 -1.42 -16.29
C LEU A 82 -3.09 -1.81 -14.97
N LYS A 83 -3.58 -1.33 -13.82
CA LYS A 83 -2.98 -1.52 -12.48
C LYS A 83 -1.51 -1.10 -12.41
N THR A 84 -1.06 -0.27 -13.35
CA THR A 84 0.28 0.31 -13.36
C THR A 84 0.34 1.42 -12.34
N THR A 85 1.40 1.46 -11.53
CA THR A 85 1.60 2.56 -10.58
C THR A 85 2.12 3.79 -11.33
N GLN A 86 1.83 5.00 -10.84
CA GLN A 86 2.36 6.25 -11.41
C GLN A 86 3.90 6.29 -11.38
N ASN A 87 4.50 5.56 -10.43
CA ASN A 87 5.92 5.40 -10.26
C ASN A 87 6.24 3.90 -10.16
N PRO A 88 6.39 3.18 -11.29
CA PRO A 88 6.66 1.74 -11.30
C PRO A 88 7.94 1.40 -10.54
N ASN A 89 8.86 2.37 -10.46
CA ASN A 89 10.14 2.19 -9.81
C ASN A 89 10.10 2.47 -8.31
N GLU A 90 9.01 2.99 -7.74
CA GLU A 90 8.99 3.35 -6.31
C GLU A 90 9.09 2.13 -5.41
N SER A 91 8.31 1.10 -5.72
CA SER A 91 8.32 -0.17 -4.98
C SER A 91 9.68 -0.85 -5.09
N PHE A 92 10.27 -0.85 -6.30
CA PHE A 92 11.59 -1.40 -6.54
C PHE A 92 12.69 -0.61 -5.80
N HIS A 93 12.70 0.71 -5.92
CA HIS A 93 13.63 1.58 -5.20
C HIS A 93 13.51 1.38 -3.69
N HIS A 94 12.29 1.35 -3.15
CA HIS A 94 12.07 1.04 -1.73
C HIS A 94 12.68 -0.32 -1.33
N SER A 95 12.50 -1.36 -2.16
CA SER A 95 13.10 -2.67 -1.95
C SER A 95 14.64 -2.66 -1.97
N VAL A 96 15.26 -1.83 -2.81
CA VAL A 96 16.73 -1.62 -2.82
C VAL A 96 17.18 -0.88 -1.55
N TRP A 97 16.54 0.26 -1.25
CA TRP A 97 16.98 1.15 -0.17
C TRP A 97 16.68 0.61 1.23
N SER A 98 15.71 -0.30 1.37
CA SER A 98 15.47 -1.05 2.61
C SER A 98 16.59 -2.05 2.94
N ARG A 99 17.33 -2.51 1.92
CA ARG A 99 18.50 -3.41 2.07
C ARG A 99 19.81 -2.63 2.21
N CYS A 100 19.91 -1.50 1.52
CA CYS A 100 21.09 -0.64 1.48
C CYS A 100 20.65 0.81 1.66
N THR A 101 20.72 1.35 2.87
CA THR A 101 20.17 2.69 3.14
C THR A 101 20.95 3.76 2.39
N LYS A 102 20.24 4.75 1.82
CA LYS A 102 20.87 5.93 1.19
C LYS A 102 21.62 6.83 2.18
N LYS A 103 21.33 6.71 3.47
CA LYS A 103 21.85 7.61 4.51
C LYS A 103 23.32 7.34 4.85
N ASN A 104 23.84 6.16 4.47
CA ASN A 104 25.19 5.73 4.83
C ASN A 104 25.98 5.41 3.56
N PHE A 105 27.30 5.62 3.63
CA PHE A 105 28.20 5.13 2.59
C PHE A 105 28.32 3.62 2.65
N HIS A 106 28.22 2.97 1.50
CA HIS A 106 28.29 1.53 1.34
C HIS A 106 29.25 1.17 0.21
N SER A 107 29.91 0.02 0.30
CA SER A 107 30.77 -0.46 -0.79
C SER A 107 29.96 -0.80 -2.03
N LEU A 108 30.57 -0.68 -3.21
CA LEU A 108 29.94 -1.02 -4.49
C LEU A 108 29.29 -2.41 -4.46
N LYS A 109 30.04 -3.43 -3.99
CA LYS A 109 29.56 -4.81 -3.86
C LYS A 109 28.28 -4.93 -3.02
N ARG A 110 28.13 -4.10 -1.98
CA ARG A 110 26.94 -4.12 -1.12
C ARG A 110 25.73 -3.52 -1.85
N VAL A 111 25.93 -2.47 -2.61
CA VAL A 111 24.88 -1.85 -3.43
C VAL A 111 24.44 -2.80 -4.53
N GLU A 112 25.38 -3.46 -5.22
CA GLU A 112 25.10 -4.47 -6.25
C GLU A 112 24.29 -5.65 -5.68
N PHE A 113 24.69 -6.18 -4.52
CA PHE A 113 23.96 -7.25 -3.87
C PHE A 113 22.53 -6.84 -3.50
N ALA A 114 22.35 -5.64 -2.97
CA ALA A 114 21.03 -5.10 -2.64
C ALA A 114 20.15 -4.95 -3.88
N LEU A 115 20.72 -4.49 -5.01
CA LEU A 115 20.05 -4.34 -6.28
C LEU A 115 19.60 -5.70 -6.83
N ILE A 116 20.52 -6.67 -6.93
CA ILE A 116 20.24 -8.03 -7.42
C ILE A 116 19.18 -8.71 -6.54
N SER A 117 19.32 -8.62 -5.21
CA SER A 117 18.37 -9.21 -4.28
C SER A 117 16.97 -8.58 -4.37
N ALA A 118 16.88 -7.27 -4.59
CA ALA A 118 15.61 -6.58 -4.77
C ALA A 118 14.97 -6.95 -6.11
N ALA A 119 15.75 -7.04 -7.19
CA ALA A 119 15.25 -7.46 -8.50
C ALA A 119 14.74 -8.91 -8.48
N ALA A 120 15.46 -9.80 -7.79
CA ALA A 120 15.04 -11.18 -7.59
C ALA A 120 13.73 -11.28 -6.80
N GLU A 121 13.59 -10.54 -5.69
CA GLU A 121 12.32 -10.50 -4.92
C GLU A 121 11.17 -9.96 -5.77
N GLN A 122 11.40 -8.93 -6.59
CA GLN A 122 10.36 -8.32 -7.41
C GLN A 122 9.88 -9.27 -8.52
N ASN A 123 10.79 -10.04 -9.11
CA ASN A 123 10.48 -10.91 -10.25
C ASN A 123 10.03 -12.32 -9.84
N ARG A 124 10.50 -12.84 -8.70
CA ARG A 124 10.26 -14.23 -8.25
C ARG A 124 9.64 -14.32 -6.86
N GLY A 125 9.30 -13.19 -6.25
CA GLY A 125 8.74 -13.15 -4.90
C GLY A 125 9.79 -13.39 -3.80
N PRO A 126 9.34 -13.46 -2.53
CA PRO A 126 10.23 -13.51 -1.36
C PRO A 126 11.12 -14.76 -1.29
N THR A 127 10.76 -15.85 -1.96
CA THR A 127 11.52 -17.10 -2.00
C THR A 127 12.82 -16.98 -2.80
N ALA A 128 12.90 -16.03 -3.73
CA ALA A 128 14.07 -15.82 -4.57
C ALA A 128 15.34 -15.47 -3.77
N VAL A 129 15.15 -14.76 -2.64
CA VAL A 129 16.26 -14.41 -1.74
C VAL A 129 16.82 -15.66 -1.05
N SER A 130 15.98 -16.67 -0.77
CA SER A 130 16.45 -17.95 -0.22
C SER A 130 17.29 -18.71 -1.24
N THR A 131 16.83 -18.79 -2.50
CA THR A 131 17.61 -19.42 -3.57
C THR A 131 18.96 -18.74 -3.80
N ILE A 132 19.02 -17.41 -3.72
CA ILE A 132 20.28 -16.66 -3.80
C ILE A 132 21.21 -17.02 -2.63
N LYS A 133 20.68 -17.18 -1.41
CA LYS A 133 21.47 -17.61 -0.25
C LYS A 133 22.05 -19.00 -0.46
N ASP A 134 21.25 -19.93 -0.99
CA ASP A 134 21.67 -21.31 -1.25
C ASP A 134 22.80 -21.34 -2.29
N ILE A 135 22.65 -20.61 -3.41
CA ILE A 135 23.68 -20.49 -4.46
C ILE A 135 24.97 -19.88 -3.92
N LEU A 136 24.87 -18.88 -3.05
CA LEU A 136 26.02 -18.23 -2.42
C LEU A 136 26.65 -19.05 -1.30
N GLY A 137 26.14 -20.25 -1.01
CA GLY A 137 26.63 -21.08 0.09
C GLY A 137 26.44 -20.45 1.46
N ILE A 138 25.44 -19.58 1.61
CA ILE A 138 25.09 -18.97 2.89
C ILE A 138 24.28 -20.01 3.67
N THR A 139 24.99 -20.86 4.41
CA THR A 139 24.44 -21.95 5.23
C THR A 139 23.63 -21.48 6.44
N THR A 140 23.67 -20.18 6.74
CA THR A 140 23.10 -19.63 7.96
C THR A 140 21.87 -18.76 7.69
N SER A 141 20.95 -18.74 8.66
CA SER A 141 19.71 -17.96 8.62
C SER A 141 19.92 -16.46 8.41
N THR A 142 21.09 -15.91 8.76
CA THR A 142 21.41 -14.49 8.60
C THR A 142 22.82 -14.29 8.07
N LEU A 143 22.99 -13.40 7.08
CA LEU A 143 24.29 -13.03 6.52
C LEU A 143 25.33 -12.66 7.61
N SER A 144 24.89 -11.98 8.66
CA SER A 144 25.70 -11.61 9.83
C SER A 144 26.27 -12.78 10.62
N ARG A 145 25.62 -13.94 10.59
CA ARG A 145 26.07 -15.18 11.24
C ARG A 145 27.07 -15.88 10.32
N TRP A 146 26.74 -16.02 9.05
CA TRP A 146 27.66 -16.55 8.03
C TRP A 146 28.99 -15.79 7.98
N ILE A 147 28.96 -14.45 7.94
CA ILE A 147 30.19 -13.63 7.95
C ILE A 147 31.05 -13.92 9.19
N ARG A 148 30.43 -14.08 10.36
CA ARG A 148 31.17 -14.39 11.59
C ARG A 148 31.78 -15.79 11.56
N GLU A 149 31.05 -16.78 11.06
CA GLU A 149 31.57 -18.14 10.89
C GLU A 149 32.77 -18.15 9.92
N VAL A 150 32.64 -17.50 8.75
CA VAL A 150 33.72 -17.37 7.77
C VAL A 150 34.93 -16.62 8.36
N MET A 151 34.73 -15.47 9.01
CA MET A 151 35.82 -14.73 9.66
C MET A 151 36.53 -15.58 10.72
N SER A 152 35.77 -16.33 11.52
CA SER A 152 36.33 -17.22 12.54
C SER A 152 37.14 -18.36 11.93
N GLN A 153 36.72 -18.92 10.79
CA GLN A 153 37.47 -19.95 10.07
C GLN A 153 38.84 -19.45 9.58
N PHE A 154 38.94 -18.17 9.22
CA PHE A 154 40.20 -17.53 8.84
C PHE A 154 40.97 -16.91 10.02
N GLY A 155 40.59 -17.20 11.27
CA GLY A 155 41.28 -16.72 12.46
C GLY A 155 41.14 -15.22 12.75
N ILE A 156 40.16 -14.54 12.14
CA ILE A 156 39.92 -13.10 12.32
C ILE A 156 39.06 -12.87 13.57
N ASP A 157 39.48 -11.95 14.45
CA ASP A 157 38.73 -11.62 15.66
C ASP A 157 37.36 -11.00 15.33
N THR A 158 36.30 -11.72 15.68
CA THR A 158 34.91 -11.33 15.43
C THR A 158 34.31 -10.46 16.54
N LYS A 159 35.01 -10.21 17.66
CA LYS A 159 34.51 -9.40 18.79
C LYS A 159 34.20 -7.95 18.40
N ARG A 160 34.94 -7.41 17.43
CA ARG A 160 34.73 -6.06 16.87
C ARG A 160 33.68 -6.02 15.76
N PHE A 161 33.29 -7.16 15.20
CA PHE A 161 32.31 -7.21 14.12
C PHE A 161 30.91 -6.87 14.63
N ARG A 162 30.43 -5.67 14.29
CA ARG A 162 29.05 -5.25 14.55
C ARG A 162 28.22 -5.43 13.29
N PRO A 163 27.39 -6.48 13.18
CA PRO A 163 26.47 -6.58 12.07
C PRO A 163 25.46 -5.44 12.15
N HIS A 164 25.19 -4.80 11.02
CA HIS A 164 24.09 -3.84 10.93
C HIS A 164 22.78 -4.60 11.21
N SER A 165 22.08 -4.22 12.28
CA SER A 165 20.77 -4.78 12.61
C SER A 165 19.79 -4.52 11.45
N THR A 166 19.38 -5.59 10.76
CA THR A 166 18.20 -5.58 9.90
C THR A 166 16.92 -5.87 10.69
N ARG A 167 17.02 -6.18 11.99
CA ARG A 167 15.85 -6.47 12.85
C ARG A 167 14.88 -5.29 12.93
N SER A 168 15.36 -4.05 12.84
CA SER A 168 14.49 -2.86 12.83
C SER A 168 13.64 -2.74 11.55
N ALA A 169 13.98 -3.45 10.47
CA ALA A 169 13.19 -3.48 9.23
C ALA A 169 12.23 -4.70 9.15
N ALA A 170 12.52 -5.78 9.88
CA ALA A 170 11.73 -7.02 9.85
C ALA A 170 10.62 -7.08 10.92
N ALA A 171 10.70 -6.26 11.98
CA ALA A 171 9.76 -6.32 13.11
C ALA A 171 8.49 -5.46 12.94
N LYS A 172 8.29 -4.80 11.80
CA LYS A 172 6.97 -4.28 11.47
C LYS A 172 6.23 -5.36 10.68
N PRO A 173 5.10 -5.90 11.16
CA PRO A 173 4.32 -6.82 10.35
C PRO A 173 4.01 -6.13 9.02
N ARG A 174 4.50 -6.72 7.93
CA ARG A 174 4.11 -6.31 6.58
C ARG A 174 2.61 -6.60 6.49
N CYS A 175 1.81 -5.55 6.44
CA CYS A 175 0.39 -5.58 6.12
C CYS A 175 -0.46 -6.53 6.99
N SER A 176 -0.94 -6.06 8.15
CA SER A 176 -2.32 -6.41 8.51
C SER A 176 -3.23 -5.46 7.75
N TRP A 177 -3.66 -5.87 6.56
CA TRP A 177 -4.96 -5.42 6.07
C TRP A 177 -5.97 -6.01 7.05
N LYS A 178 -6.29 -5.28 8.12
CA LYS A 178 -7.56 -5.51 8.81
C LYS A 178 -8.62 -5.43 7.72
N ARG A 179 -9.22 -6.57 7.38
CA ARG A 179 -10.50 -6.61 6.68
C ARG A 179 -11.43 -5.69 7.48
N LEU A 180 -11.63 -4.49 6.98
CA LEU A 180 -12.85 -3.74 7.25
C LEU A 180 -13.92 -4.39 6.38
N ILE A 181 -14.52 -5.44 6.93
CA ILE A 181 -15.90 -5.84 6.63
C ILE A 181 -16.66 -5.55 7.92
#